data_AF-A0A3N5PMV8-F1
#
_entry.id   AF-A0A3N5PMV8-F1
#
_cell.length_a   1.000
_cell.length_b   1.000
_cell.length_c   1.000
_cell.angle_alpha   90.00
_cell.angle_beta   90.00
_cell.angle_gamma   90.00
#
_symmetry.space_group_name_H-M   'P 1'
#
loop_
_entity.id
_entity.type
_entity.pdbx_description
1 polymer ?
#
loop_
_entity_poly.entity_id
_entity_poly.type
_entity_poly.pdbx_seq_one_letter_code
_entity_poly.pdbx_strand_id
1 'polypeptide(L)'
;MNCEKHLNKTLTKILFLLGVFVFTACSEEQKKDDFIARVNDSYLTREDFASLVDTSNLNQDQKAQLIKDWIYQEILFQAAEKEGITSREDYKKILKKSSYELAAAMLINDYASSEEVKF
;
A
#
# COMPACT_ATOMS: atom_id res chain seq x y z
N MET A 1 -53.86 -24.38 4.50
CA MET A 1 -52.61 -23.81 3.96
C MET A 1 -52.07 -22.80 4.96
N ASN A 2 -50.87 -23.03 5.52
CA ASN A 2 -50.28 -22.20 6.58
C ASN A 2 -48.92 -21.63 6.11
N CYS A 3 -48.90 -21.06 4.91
CA CYS A 3 -47.68 -20.64 4.21
C CYS A 3 -46.98 -19.44 4.85
N GLU A 4 -47.72 -18.56 5.54
CA GLU A 4 -47.14 -17.36 6.19
C GLU A 4 -46.21 -17.70 7.36
N LYS A 5 -46.53 -18.73 8.16
CA LYS A 5 -45.70 -19.15 9.29
C LYS A 5 -44.36 -19.76 8.85
N HIS A 6 -44.32 -20.38 7.68
CA HIS A 6 -43.08 -20.95 7.14
C HIS A 6 -42.17 -19.89 6.53
N LEU A 7 -42.71 -18.86 5.87
CA LEU A 7 -41.90 -17.75 5.34
C LEU A 7 -41.14 -17.03 6.46
N ASN A 8 -41.83 -16.67 7.54
CA ASN A 8 -41.23 -15.90 8.64
C ASN A 8 -40.14 -16.71 9.36
N LYS A 9 -40.39 -18.02 9.60
CA LYS A 9 -39.44 -18.90 10.28
C LYS A 9 -38.17 -19.16 9.45
N THR A 10 -38.26 -19.07 8.12
CA THR A 10 -37.13 -19.25 7.19
C THR A 10 -36.34 -17.95 7.03
N LEU A 11 -37.04 -16.80 6.95
CA LEU A 11 -36.45 -15.46 6.94
C LEU A 11 -35.67 -15.16 8.23
N THR A 12 -36.21 -15.52 9.41
CA THR A 12 -35.49 -15.32 10.69
C THR A 12 -34.20 -16.15 10.75
N LYS A 13 -34.18 -17.35 10.17
CA LYS A 13 -32.96 -18.18 10.09
C LYS A 13 -31.90 -17.58 9.15
N ILE A 14 -32.32 -17.01 8.02
CA ILE A 14 -31.42 -16.34 7.08
C ILE A 14 -30.83 -15.06 7.70
N LEU A 15 -31.66 -14.27 8.41
CA LEU A 15 -31.21 -13.06 9.10
C LEU A 15 -30.19 -13.39 10.21
N PHE A 16 -30.38 -14.51 10.92
CA PHE A 16 -29.46 -14.98 11.95
C PHE A 16 -28.12 -15.46 11.35
N LEU A 17 -28.15 -16.12 10.20
CA LEU A 17 -26.95 -16.52 9.45
C LEU A 17 -26.18 -15.31 8.88
N LEU A 18 -26.89 -14.27 8.44
CA LEU A 18 -26.28 -13.04 7.93
C LEU A 18 -25.60 -12.24 9.06
N GLY A 19 -26.19 -12.22 10.26
CA GLY A 19 -25.64 -11.52 11.43
C GLY A 19 -24.29 -12.07 11.94
N VAL A 20 -24.02 -13.36 11.74
CA VAL A 20 -22.75 -13.99 12.16
C VAL A 20 -21.60 -13.63 11.21
N PHE A 21 -21.89 -13.34 9.94
CA PHE A 21 -20.87 -13.00 8.94
C PHE A 21 -20.34 -11.55 9.04
N VAL A 22 -20.99 -10.67 9.80
CA VAL A 22 -20.59 -9.25 9.89
C VAL A 22 -19.38 -9.06 10.82
N PHE A 23 -19.05 -10.03 11.67
CA PHE A 23 -17.98 -9.90 12.67
C PHE A 23 -16.60 -10.41 12.23
N THR A 24 -16.49 -11.12 11.10
CA THR A 24 -15.21 -11.73 10.67
C THR A 24 -14.43 -10.88 9.65
N ALA A 25 -14.91 -9.70 9.27
CA ALA A 25 -14.32 -8.89 8.21
C ALA A 25 -13.38 -7.77 8.69
N CYS A 26 -13.18 -7.59 9.99
CA CYS A 26 -12.23 -6.60 10.53
C CYS A 26 -11.05 -7.34 11.16
N SER A 27 -10.23 -7.98 10.32
CA SER A 27 -8.90 -8.39 10.74
C SER A 27 -8.01 -7.15 10.61
N GLU A 28 -7.79 -6.44 11.70
CA GLU A 28 -6.79 -5.38 11.76
C GLU A 28 -5.43 -6.01 11.45
N GLU A 29 -4.79 -5.56 10.37
CA GLU A 29 -3.52 -6.09 9.90
C GLU A 29 -2.49 -6.00 11.05
N GLN A 30 -1.78 -7.09 11.35
CA GLN A 30 -0.83 -7.13 12.46
C GLN A 30 0.14 -5.96 12.33
N LYS A 31 0.22 -5.14 13.40
CA LYS A 31 1.17 -4.04 13.50
C LYS A 31 2.57 -4.60 13.22
N LYS A 32 3.20 -4.14 12.14
CA LYS A 32 4.61 -4.45 11.89
C LYS A 32 5.40 -3.84 13.04
N ASP A 33 6.07 -4.66 13.85
CA ASP A 33 6.82 -4.17 15.01
C ASP A 33 8.19 -3.56 14.63
N ASP A 34 8.68 -3.81 13.40
CA ASP A 34 9.95 -3.26 12.89
C ASP A 34 9.70 -2.16 11.84
N PHE A 35 9.46 -0.94 12.33
CA PHE A 35 9.32 0.26 11.50
C PHE A 35 10.10 1.43 12.11
N ILE A 36 10.53 2.35 11.25
CA ILE A 36 11.27 3.56 11.65
C ILE A 36 10.40 4.82 11.61
N ALA A 37 9.30 4.80 10.86
CA ALA A 37 8.27 5.85 10.85
C ALA A 37 6.91 5.29 10.42
N ARG A 38 5.83 5.98 10.80
CA ARG A 38 4.44 5.59 10.49
C ARG A 38 3.58 6.83 10.21
N VAL A 39 2.74 6.76 9.18
CA VAL A 39 1.69 7.75 8.88
C VAL A 39 0.38 6.99 8.64
N ASN A 40 -0.56 7.08 9.59
CA ASN A 40 -1.81 6.30 9.58
C ASN A 40 -1.53 4.80 9.39
N ASP A 41 -1.90 4.20 8.26
CA ASP A 41 -1.70 2.76 7.99
C ASP A 41 -0.47 2.46 7.14
N SER A 42 0.30 3.51 6.77
CA SER A 42 1.56 3.38 6.04
C SER A 42 2.75 3.33 6.99
N TYR A 43 3.66 2.40 6.75
CA TYR A 43 4.85 2.15 7.58
C TYR A 43 6.11 2.23 6.73
N LEU A 44 7.08 3.02 7.17
CA LEU A 44 8.43 2.99 6.64
C LEU A 44 9.23 1.94 7.41
N THR A 45 9.51 0.80 6.78
CA THR A 45 10.35 -0.24 7.39
C THR A 45 11.83 0.09 7.21
N ARG A 46 12.69 -0.62 7.96
CA ARG A 46 14.14 -0.49 7.80
C ARG A 46 14.60 -0.95 6.41
N GLU A 47 13.95 -1.97 5.85
CA GLU A 47 14.22 -2.50 4.51
C GLU A 47 13.84 -1.48 3.43
N ASP A 48 12.65 -0.88 3.53
CA ASP A 48 12.22 0.18 2.61
C ASP A 48 13.18 1.37 2.65
N PHE A 49 13.61 1.78 3.84
CA PHE A 49 14.56 2.87 4.00
C PHE A 49 15.93 2.56 3.37
N ALA A 50 16.40 1.32 3.49
CA ALA A 50 17.67 0.89 2.91
C ALA A 50 17.60 0.73 1.38
N SER A 51 16.42 0.48 0.81
CA SER A 51 16.24 0.43 -0.66
C SER A 51 16.16 1.82 -1.30
N LEU A 52 15.70 2.83 -0.55
CA LEU A 52 15.61 4.21 -1.02
C LEU A 52 16.97 4.93 -1.07
N VAL A 53 17.88 4.59 -0.17
CA VAL A 53 19.18 5.26 -0.04
C VAL A 53 20.24 4.32 0.52
N ASP A 54 21.49 4.45 0.07
CA ASP A 54 22.62 3.84 0.77
C ASP A 54 22.79 4.49 2.15
N THR A 55 22.35 3.78 3.19
CA THR A 55 22.38 4.27 4.57
C THR A 55 23.73 4.12 5.27
N SER A 56 24.71 3.44 4.64
CA SER A 56 26.01 3.12 5.24
C SER A 56 26.86 4.37 5.50
N ASN A 57 26.73 5.38 4.64
CA ASN A 57 27.52 6.61 4.68
C ASN A 57 26.76 7.82 5.28
N LEU A 58 25.52 7.62 5.73
CA LEU A 58 24.68 8.69 6.27
C LEU A 58 24.89 8.90 7.77
N ASN A 59 25.06 10.16 8.16
CA ASN A 59 25.02 10.56 9.57
C ASN A 59 23.57 10.60 10.10
N GLN A 60 23.41 10.80 11.41
CA GLN A 60 22.09 10.78 12.05
C GLN A 60 21.16 11.90 11.56
N ASP A 61 21.68 13.09 11.31
CA ASP A 61 20.87 14.22 10.85
C ASP A 61 20.36 14.00 9.43
N GLN A 62 21.19 13.43 8.55
CA GLN A 62 20.80 13.04 7.19
C GLN A 62 19.72 11.96 7.22
N LYS A 63 19.87 10.94 8.06
CA LYS A 63 18.85 9.89 8.24
C LYS A 63 17.54 10.50 8.73
N ALA A 64 17.58 11.38 9.73
CA ALA A 64 16.41 12.06 10.24
C ALA A 64 15.73 12.94 9.18
N GLN A 65 16.49 13.60 8.31
CA GLN A 65 15.93 14.40 7.22
C GLN A 65 15.20 13.53 6.20
N LEU A 66 15.79 12.42 5.76
CA LEU A 66 15.13 11.51 4.80
C LEU A 66 13.86 10.88 5.38
N ILE A 67 13.85 10.54 6.67
CA ILE A 67 12.64 10.07 7.35
C ILE A 67 11.57 11.15 7.36
N LYS A 68 11.93 12.42 7.63
CA LYS A 68 10.98 13.54 7.57
C LYS A 68 10.43 13.75 6.16
N ASP A 69 11.28 13.69 5.14
CA ASP A 69 10.87 13.85 3.74
C ASP A 69 9.88 12.76 3.34
N TRP A 70 10.14 11.51 3.75
CA TRP A 70 9.19 10.40 3.56
C TRP A 70 7.84 10.67 4.26
N ILE A 71 7.86 11.10 5.53
CA ILE A 71 6.64 11.43 6.29
C ILE A 71 5.84 12.53 5.57
N TYR A 72 6.50 13.60 5.12
CA TYR A 72 5.83 14.70 4.42
C TYR A 72 5.21 14.23 3.11
N GLN A 73 5.94 13.44 2.33
CA GLN A 73 5.44 12.91 1.07
C GLN A 73 4.22 12.02 1.29
N GLU A 74 4.25 11.15 2.31
CA GLU A 74 3.15 10.25 2.63
C GLU A 74 1.90 11.01 3.09
N ILE A 75 2.05 12.05 3.93
CA ILE A 75 0.94 12.92 4.34
C ILE A 75 0.31 13.59 3.10
N LEU A 76 1.13 14.11 2.19
CA LEU A 76 0.65 14.76 0.97
C LEU A 76 -0.04 13.76 0.04
N PHE A 77 0.47 12.53 -0.06
CA PHE A 77 -0.12 11.48 -0.89
C PHE A 77 -1.50 11.07 -0.36
N GLN A 78 -1.63 10.78 0.93
CA GLN A 78 -2.93 10.44 1.55
C GLN A 78 -3.94 11.58 1.42
N ALA A 79 -3.48 12.84 1.53
CA ALA A 79 -4.33 14.00 1.26
C ALA A 79 -4.77 14.05 -0.21
N ALA A 80 -3.85 13.81 -1.15
CA ALA A 80 -4.16 13.77 -2.58
C ALA A 80 -5.17 12.67 -2.93
N GLU A 81 -5.08 11.50 -2.28
CA GLU A 81 -6.10 10.44 -2.41
C GLU A 81 -7.48 10.90 -1.93
N LYS A 82 -7.52 11.51 -0.74
CA LYS A 82 -8.77 12.04 -0.16
C LYS A 82 -9.41 13.12 -1.03
N GLU A 83 -8.60 13.98 -1.64
CA GLU A 83 -9.06 15.04 -2.56
C GLU A 83 -9.35 14.50 -3.98
N GLY A 84 -9.26 13.18 -4.19
CA GLY A 84 -9.56 12.53 -5.46
C GLY A 84 -8.53 12.78 -6.57
N ILE A 85 -7.35 13.30 -6.24
CA ILE A 85 -6.30 13.60 -7.22
C ILE A 85 -5.80 12.32 -7.90
N THR A 86 -5.63 11.24 -7.13
CA THR A 86 -5.21 9.94 -7.67
C THR A 86 -6.26 9.28 -8.58
N SER A 87 -7.50 9.77 -8.53
CA SER A 87 -8.58 9.33 -9.40
C SER A 87 -8.71 10.13 -10.70
N ARG A 88 -8.03 11.28 -10.81
CA ARG A 88 -8.07 12.13 -12.01
C ARG A 88 -7.46 11.43 -13.22
N GLU A 89 -7.99 11.75 -14.39
CA GLU A 89 -7.55 11.16 -15.66
C GLU A 89 -6.11 11.58 -16.03
N ASP A 90 -5.71 12.80 -15.70
CA ASP A 90 -4.34 13.27 -15.96
C ASP A 90 -3.31 12.56 -15.06
N TYR A 91 -3.61 12.38 -13.77
CA TYR A 91 -2.80 11.55 -12.87
C TYR A 91 -2.64 10.12 -13.41
N LYS A 92 -3.75 9.47 -13.80
CA LYS A 92 -3.74 8.11 -14.34
C LYS A 92 -2.93 7.99 -15.63
N LYS A 93 -3.03 8.98 -16.53
CA LYS A 93 -2.23 9.02 -17.76
C LYS A 93 -0.74 9.13 -17.48
N ILE A 94 -0.35 10.00 -16.55
CA ILE A 94 1.04 10.15 -16.13
C ILE A 94 1.55 8.86 -15.50
N LEU A 95 0.80 8.30 -14.54
CA LEU A 95 1.16 7.05 -13.86
C LEU A 95 1.36 5.90 -14.85
N LYS A 96 0.46 5.76 -15.83
CA LYS A 96 0.57 4.73 -16.88
C LYS A 96 1.84 4.91 -17.71
N LYS A 97 2.14 6.15 -18.13
CA LYS A 97 3.35 6.44 -18.90
C LYS A 97 4.61 6.13 -18.08
N SER A 98 4.69 6.63 -16.85
CA SER A 98 5.82 6.37 -15.95
C SER A 98 6.01 4.88 -15.66
N SER A 99 4.92 4.11 -15.56
CA SER A 99 5.00 2.65 -15.37
C SER A 99 5.64 1.94 -16.57
N TYR A 100 5.34 2.36 -17.81
CA TYR A 100 6.00 1.81 -19.00
C TYR A 100 7.49 2.14 -19.06
N GLU A 101 7.83 3.39 -18.76
CA GLU A 101 9.22 3.85 -18.77
C GLU A 101 10.05 3.12 -17.70
N LEU A 102 9.49 2.95 -16.49
CA LEU A 102 10.12 2.18 -15.42
C LEU A 102 10.33 0.72 -15.81
N ALA A 103 9.31 0.06 -16.35
CA ALA A 103 9.41 -1.35 -16.75
C ALA A 103 10.49 -1.55 -17.84
N ALA A 104 10.57 -0.65 -18.82
CA ALA A 104 11.60 -0.70 -19.85
C ALA A 104 13.01 -0.48 -19.27
N ALA A 105 13.16 0.47 -18.35
CA ALA A 105 14.44 0.74 -17.68
C ALA A 105 14.92 -0.46 -16.85
N MET A 106 14.02 -1.10 -16.10
CA MET A 106 14.33 -2.29 -15.33
C MET A 106 14.79 -3.44 -16.23
N LEU A 107 14.10 -3.68 -17.35
CA LEU A 107 14.50 -4.71 -18.32
C LEU A 107 15.91 -4.45 -18.87
N ILE A 108 16.23 -3.20 -19.22
CA ILE A 108 17.56 -2.82 -19.68
C ILE A 108 18.61 -3.07 -18.59
N ASN A 109 18.32 -2.71 -17.34
CA ASN A 109 19.21 -2.92 -16.22
C ASN A 109 19.49 -4.41 -15.97
N ASP A 110 18.46 -5.25 -16.07
CA ASP A 110 18.59 -6.69 -15.93
C ASP A 110 19.49 -7.28 -17.02
N TYR A 111 19.32 -6.84 -18.28
CA TYR A 111 20.21 -7.24 -19.37
C TYR A 111 21.66 -6.81 -19.13
N ALA A 112 21.88 -5.54 -18.77
CA ALA A 112 23.21 -5.00 -18.51
C ALA A 112 23.92 -5.69 -17.34
N SER A 113 23.16 -6.15 -16.33
CA SER A 113 23.70 -6.89 -15.18
C SER A 113 23.93 -8.37 -15.48
N SER A 114 23.25 -8.93 -16.50
CA SER A 114 23.38 -10.33 -16.92
C SER A 114 24.54 -10.59 -17.89
N GLU A 115 24.99 -9.57 -18.61
CA GLU A 115 26.22 -9.64 -19.40
C GLU A 115 27.41 -9.41 -18.44
N GLU A 116 28.01 -10.49 -17.95
CA GLU A 116 29.33 -10.41 -17.30
C GLU A 116 30.28 -9.62 -18.20
N VAL A 117 30.65 -8.41 -17.77
CA VAL A 117 31.73 -7.64 -18.40
C VAL A 117 33.02 -8.43 -18.20
N LYS A 118 33.37 -9.22 -19.22
CA LYS A 118 34.68 -9.87 -19.30
C LYS A 118 35.73 -8.79 -19.51
N PHE A 119 36.47 -8.47 -18.44
CA PHE A 119 37.76 -7.77 -18.52
C PHE A 119 38.86 -8.75 -18.92
#